data_AF-A0A226M7L1-F1
#
_entry.id   AF-A0A226M7L1-F1
#
_cell.length_a   1.000
_cell.length_b   1.000
_cell.length_c   1.000
_cell.angle_alpha   90.00
_cell.angle_beta   90.00
_cell.angle_gamma   90.00
#
_symmetry.space_group_name_H-M   'P 1'
#
loop_
_entity.id
_entity.type
_entity.pdbx_description
1 polymer ?
#
loop_
_entity_poly.entity_id
_entity_poly.type
_entity_poly.pdbx_seq_one_letter_code
_entity_poly.pdbx_strand_id
1 'polypeptide(L)' 'MFPFPQGLALSAALYHFCCPLCRDMETFQAEMRRLGIKIPSRDAAWEDEESFLDLSQRHSTCDTNVCLCPQGREHSENMG' A
#
# COMPACT_ATOMS: atom_id res chain seq x y z
N MET A 1 -7.02 16.91 -1.16
CA MET A 1 -6.86 16.61 -2.59
C MET A 1 -7.14 15.13 -2.75
N PHE A 2 -8.37 14.75 -3.14
CA PHE A 2 -8.68 13.34 -3.43
C PHE A 2 -7.78 12.91 -4.60
N PRO A 3 -7.09 11.75 -4.51
CA PRO A 3 -6.25 11.29 -5.61
C PRO A 3 -7.12 11.18 -6.87
N PHE A 4 -6.56 11.58 -8.02
CA PHE A 4 -7.22 11.42 -9.31
C PHE A 4 -7.66 9.94 -9.44
N PRO A 5 -8.93 9.65 -9.78
CA PRO A 5 -9.46 8.28 -9.85
C PRO A 5 -8.62 7.35 -10.72
N GLN A 6 -7.97 7.90 -11.74
CA GLN A 6 -7.05 7.18 -12.62
C GLN A 6 -5.80 6.63 -11.91
N GLY A 7 -5.20 7.39 -10.99
CA GLY A 7 -4.01 6.94 -10.26
C GLY A 7 -4.36 5.76 -9.36
N LEU A 8 -5.49 5.87 -8.67
CA LEU A 8 -6.01 4.79 -7.84
C LEU A 8 -6.40 3.56 -8.65
N ALA A 9 -7.03 3.74 -9.82
CA ALA A 9 -7.36 2.62 -10.71
C ALA A 9 -6.11 1.89 -11.22
N LEU A 10 -5.04 2.63 -11.55
CA LEU A 10 -3.78 2.04 -11.97
C LEU A 10 -3.04 1.34 -10.82
N SER A 11 -3.11 1.83 -9.58
CA SER A 11 -2.47 1.16 -8.45
C SER A 11 -3.27 -0.05 -7.98
N ALA A 12 -4.58 0.10 -7.77
CA ALA A 12 -5.46 -0.91 -7.18
C ALA A 12 -5.92 -1.98 -8.18
N ALA A 13 -5.91 -1.66 -9.46
CA ALA A 13 -6.36 -2.54 -10.54
C ALA A 13 -7.79 -3.11 -10.30
N LEU A 14 -8.19 -4.11 -11.07
CA LEU A 14 -9.56 -4.61 -11.09
C LEU A 14 -10.04 -5.16 -9.74
N TYR A 15 -9.17 -5.84 -8.99
CA TYR A 15 -9.59 -6.58 -7.79
C TYR A 15 -9.68 -5.71 -6.53
N HIS A 16 -9.02 -4.55 -6.50
CA HIS A 16 -8.98 -3.68 -5.32
C HIS A 16 -9.54 -2.28 -5.55
N PHE A 17 -9.96 -1.95 -6.78
CA PHE A 17 -10.54 -0.66 -7.08
C PHE A 17 -12.04 -0.59 -6.72
N CYS A 18 -12.33 0.01 -5.56
CA CYS A 18 -13.68 0.14 -4.99
C CYS A 18 -13.97 1.56 -4.49
N CYS A 19 -15.25 1.85 -4.21
CA CYS A 19 -15.68 3.12 -3.66
C CYS A 19 -15.06 3.34 -2.27
N PRO A 20 -14.38 4.48 -2.02
CA PRO A 20 -13.75 4.74 -0.71
C PRO A 20 -14.75 4.97 0.42
N LEU A 21 -16.04 5.15 0.13
CA LEU A 21 -17.09 5.42 1.12
C LEU A 21 -17.88 4.17 1.51
N CYS A 22 -18.32 3.40 0.53
CA CYS A 22 -19.19 2.23 0.75
C CYS A 22 -18.55 0.90 0.37
N ARG A 23 -17.32 0.92 -0.18
CA ARG A 23 -16.57 -0.26 -0.63
C ARG A 23 -17.27 -1.05 -1.76
N ASP A 24 -18.29 -0.49 -2.38
CA ASP A 24 -18.90 -1.04 -3.60
C ASP A 24 -17.87 -1.08 -4.73
N MET A 25 -17.80 -2.22 -5.39
CA MET A 25 -16.82 -2.47 -6.44
C MET A 25 -17.48 -2.46 -7.82
N GLU A 26 -18.58 -3.19 -8.01
CA GLU A 26 -19.20 -3.34 -9.32
C GLU A 26 -19.78 -2.03 -9.86
N THR A 27 -20.63 -1.35 -9.09
CA THR A 27 -21.27 -0.09 -9.50
C THR A 27 -20.23 1.00 -9.69
N PHE A 28 -19.28 1.08 -8.74
CA PHE A 28 -18.19 2.04 -8.79
C PHE A 28 -17.31 1.86 -10.03
N GLN A 29 -16.90 0.63 -10.34
CA GLN A 29 -16.08 0.34 -11.50
C GLN A 29 -16.82 0.61 -12.82
N ALA A 30 -18.12 0.31 -12.88
CA ALA A 30 -18.94 0.59 -14.05
C ALA A 30 -19.01 2.10 -14.33
N GLU A 31 -19.29 2.90 -13.30
CA GLU A 31 -19.31 4.37 -13.43
C GLU A 31 -17.93 4.94 -13.78
N MET A 32 -16.86 4.45 -13.17
CA MET A 32 -15.50 4.90 -13.48
C MET A 32 -15.12 4.58 -14.94
N ARG A 33 -15.49 3.41 -15.46
CA ARG A 33 -15.33 3.10 -16.90
C ARG A 33 -16.16 4.04 -17.78
N ARG A 34 -17.40 4.34 -17.39
CA ARG A 34 -18.29 5.29 -18.09
C ARG A 34 -17.69 6.70 -18.17
N LEU A 35 -16.95 7.10 -17.12
CA LEU A 35 -16.21 8.36 -17.06
C LEU A 35 -14.86 8.33 -17.80
N GLY A 36 -14.50 7.21 -18.45
CA GLY A 36 -13.26 7.07 -19.21
C GLY A 36 -12.04 6.68 -18.37
N ILE A 37 -12.23 6.27 -17.11
CA ILE A 37 -11.14 5.76 -16.28
C ILE A 37 -10.81 4.34 -16.70
N LYS A 38 -9.55 4.13 -17.13
CA LYS A 38 -9.02 2.81 -17.45
C LYS A 38 -8.74 2.03 -16.17
N ILE A 39 -9.38 0.86 -16.04
CA ILE A 39 -9.17 -0.07 -14.93
C ILE A 39 -8.46 -1.31 -15.48
N PRO A 40 -7.18 -1.54 -15.18
CA PRO A 40 -6.44 -2.69 -15.69
C PRO A 40 -6.85 -3.98 -14.98
N SER A 41 -6.93 -5.08 -15.75
CA SER A 41 -7.17 -6.43 -15.22
C SER A 41 -5.85 -7.09 -14.87
N ARG A 42 -5.33 -6.79 -13.68
CA ARG A 42 -4.14 -7.38 -13.06
C ARG A 42 -4.26 -7.29 -11.55
N ASP A 43 -3.33 -7.92 -10.84
CA ASP A 43 -3.18 -7.72 -9.40
C ASP A 43 -2.78 -6.29 -9.08
N ALA A 44 -3.09 -5.85 -7.86
CA ALA A 44 -2.74 -4.51 -7.45
C ALA A 44 -1.21 -4.33 -7.43
N ALA A 45 -0.74 -3.10 -7.63
CA ALA A 45 0.70 -2.81 -7.65
C ALA A 45 1.40 -3.13 -6.31
N TRP A 46 0.64 -3.20 -5.22
CA TRP A 46 1.12 -3.60 -3.89
C TRP A 46 0.98 -5.10 -3.61
N GLU A 47 0.50 -5.88 -4.58
CA GLU A 47 0.52 -7.35 -4.50
C GLU A 47 1.75 -7.95 -5.18
N ASP A 48 2.63 -7.09 -5.70
CA ASP A 48 3.89 -7.50 -6.30
C ASP A 48 4.80 -8.14 -5.23
N GLU A 49 5.41 -9.28 -5.53
CA GLU A 49 6.30 -9.99 -4.58
C GLU A 49 7.42 -9.08 -4.05
N GLU A 50 7.93 -8.16 -4.88
CA GLU A 50 8.99 -7.23 -4.51
C GLU A 50 8.48 -6.16 -3.52
N SER A 51 7.18 -5.81 -3.58
CA SER A 51 6.55 -4.88 -2.64
C SER A 51 6.44 -5.44 -1.21
N PHE A 52 6.36 -6.77 -1.07
CA PHE A 52 6.39 -7.44 0.24
C PHE A 52 7.81 -7.63 0.79
N LEU A 53 8.85 -7.60 -0.05
CA LEU A 53 10.23 -7.75 0.43
C LEU A 53 10.64 -6.63 1.39
N ASP A 54 10.21 -5.39 1.13
CA ASP A 54 10.47 -4.25 2.00
C ASP A 54 9.78 -4.42 3.37
N LEU A 55 8.54 -4.94 3.38
CA LEU A 55 7.79 -5.24 4.61
C LEU A 55 8.34 -6.46 5.38
N SER A 56 9.07 -7.35 4.70
CA SER A 56 9.63 -8.56 5.30
C SER A 56 10.89 -8.26 6.12
N GLN A 57 11.57 -7.14 5.85
CA GLN A 57 12.72 -6.73 6.62
C GLN A 57 12.26 -6.10 7.93
N ARG A 58 12.51 -6.80 9.05
CA ARG A 58 12.37 -6.17 10.37
C ARG A 58 13.36 -5.02 10.44
N HIS A 59 12.81 -3.83 10.66
CA HIS A 59 13.62 -2.68 11.01
C HIS A 59 14.47 -3.01 12.24
N SER A 60 15.78 -3.13 12.02
CA SER A 60 16.71 -3.60 13.05
C SER A 60 17.39 -2.47 13.79
N THR A 61 17.14 -1.21 13.41
CA THR A 61 17.84 -0.06 13.98
C THR A 61 16.90 0.95 14.64
N CYS A 62 17.43 1.87 15.43
CA CYS A 62 16.67 2.92 16.06
C CYS A 62 16.82 4.24 15.29
N ASP A 63 15.73 4.72 14.69
CA ASP A 63 15.70 5.93 13.84
C ASP A 63 15.70 7.25 14.60
N THR A 64 15.65 7.23 15.93
CA THR A 64 15.64 8.46 16.72
C THR A 64 16.94 9.25 16.54
N ASN A 65 16.86 10.58 16.58
CA ASN A 65 18.05 11.44 16.48
C ASN A 65 19.09 11.10 17.56
N VAL A 66 18.64 10.86 18.80
CA VAL A 66 19.50 10.48 19.93
C VAL A 66 19.02 9.17 20.55
N CYS A 67 19.74 8.08 20.29
CA CYS A 67 19.43 6.78 20.88
C CYS A 67 19.95 6.73 22.30
N LEU A 68 19.07 6.37 23.24
CA LEU A 68 19.39 6.23 24.66
C LEU A 68 19.66 4.77 25.06
N CYS A 69 19.59 3.83 24.12
CA CYS A 69 19.82 2.42 24.40
C CYS A 69 21.31 2.17 24.69
N PRO A 70 21.68 1.65 25.87
CA PRO A 70 23.07 1.38 26.22
C PRO A 70 23.69 0.25 25.38
N GLN A 71 22.87 -0.63 24.80
CA GLN A 71 23.29 -1.74 23.94
C GLN A 71 23.43 -1.33 22.46
N GLY A 72 23.19 -0.05 22.15
CA GLY A 72 23.28 0.48 20.79
C GLY A 72 21.95 0.50 20.04
N ARG A 73 21.99 1.04 18.82
CA ARG A 73 20.80 1.28 17.99
C ARG A 73 20.20 0.01 17.40
N GLU A 74 21.00 -1.05 17.29
CA GLU A 74 20.59 -2.33 16.70
C GLU A 74 19.91 -3.27 17.71
N HIS A 75 19.86 -2.87 18.98
CA HIS A 75 19.32 -3.69 20.04
C HIS A 75 17.78 -3.68 20.03
N SER A 76 17.18 -4.87 20.08
CA SER A 76 15.73 -5.09 20.20
C SER A 76 15.46 -6.05 21.34
N GLU A 77 14.46 -5.76 22.17
CA GLU A 77 14.07 -6.59 23.34
C GLU A 77 13.65 -8.02 22.93
N ASN A 78 13.35 -8.24 21.65
CA ASN A 78 12.96 -9.54 21.08
C ASN A 78 14.15 -10.34 20.50
N MET A 79 15.40 -9.90 20.68
CA MET A 79 16.60 -10.72 20.48
C MET A 79 16.94 -11.50 21.77
N GLY A 80 16.01 -12.33 22.22
CA GLY A 80 16.17 -13.24 23.36
C GLY A 80 15.88 -14.67 22.95
#